data_AF-A0A1H3YGB6-F1
#
_entry.id   AF-A0A1H3YGB6-F1
#
_cell.length_a   1.000
_cell.length_b   1.000
_cell.length_c   1.000
_cell.angle_alpha   90.00
_cell.angle_beta   90.00
_cell.angle_gamma   90.00
#
_symmetry.space_group_name_H-M   'P 1'
#
loop_
_entity.id
_entity.type
_entity.pdbx_description
1 polymer ?
#
loop_
_entity_poly.entity_id
_entity_poly.type
_entity_poly.pdbx_seq_one_letter_code
_entity_poly.pdbx_strand_id
1 'polypeptide(L)'
;MEIGIVELSRLQFAMTAMYHFLFVPLTLGLSIIVAIMETVYVMTGRPIWRQMTKFWGTLFGINFVLGVATGITMEFQFGMNWSYYSHYVGDIFGAPLAIEGLMAFFLEATFVGLFFFGWDKLSKVQHLVVAWLVAIGSNFSALWILIANGWMQNPVGAEFNPMTMRMEMTSFFEVMFNEVAQAKFVHTVSAGYVTAAVFVLGVSAWYLLQNRHVDLARRSIAVAASFGLASALSVVVLGDESGYSATHSQKMKLAAIEAMWETEPAPAPFTVFGFPDQAARETHYAVHIPFAMGLIGTRSLDTQIPGIAELVAQAGDRIRSGLVAYDALMDVRALREATPAETRATFDAHAGDLGFAFLLKKYVDDPRDATEAQIALAAGDTVPTVWPLFWAFRVMVALGFAFIATMAYFFWRASFCGMRFPRPALWLAVAMIPAPWIAAEMGWFVAEFGRQPWTVDGVLPTAMSVSHLSVTELALTLAGFVAFYTVLFVIEMALMLKFIRKGPYLDVAETESWRAARRDRLAPSAIATPAE
;
A
#
# COMPACT_ATOMS: atom_id res chain seq x y z
N MET A 1 -20.82 11.47 20.83
CA MET A 1 -20.75 11.50 19.35
C MET A 1 -21.78 10.51 18.84
N GLU A 2 -22.87 10.99 18.26
CA GLU A 2 -23.64 10.15 17.35
C GLU A 2 -22.77 9.92 16.11
N ILE A 3 -22.51 8.67 15.74
CA ILE A 3 -21.71 8.35 14.56
C ILE A 3 -22.58 8.66 13.34
N GLY A 4 -22.17 9.65 12.54
CA GLY A 4 -22.86 10.03 11.33
C GLY A 4 -22.65 9.03 10.19
N ILE A 5 -23.37 9.26 9.09
CA ILE A 5 -23.25 8.45 7.87
C ILE A 5 -21.81 8.51 7.33
N VAL A 6 -21.19 9.70 7.35
CA VAL A 6 -19.82 9.90 6.85
C VAL A 6 -18.81 9.06 7.62
N GLU A 7 -18.86 9.09 8.96
CA GLU A 7 -17.94 8.32 9.81
C GLU A 7 -18.14 6.81 9.63
N LEU A 8 -19.39 6.34 9.54
CA LEU A 8 -19.67 4.94 9.26
C LEU A 8 -19.19 4.51 7.87
N SER A 9 -19.32 5.36 6.84
CA SER A 9 -18.90 5.04 5.47
C SER A 9 -17.38 4.93 5.41
N ARG A 10 -16.69 5.86 6.06
CA ARG A 10 -15.24 5.82 6.23
C ARG A 10 -14.79 4.58 6.99
N LEU A 11 -15.45 4.24 8.10
CA LEU A 11 -15.12 3.06 8.88
C LEU A 11 -15.34 1.77 8.09
N GLN A 12 -16.44 1.68 7.34
CA GLN A 12 -16.71 0.54 6.47
C GLN A 12 -15.61 0.36 5.42
N PHE A 13 -15.26 1.42 4.70
CA PHE A 13 -14.20 1.37 3.69
C PHE A 13 -12.83 1.08 4.32
N ALA A 14 -12.54 1.66 5.49
CA ALA A 14 -11.29 1.38 6.21
C ALA A 14 -11.19 -0.10 6.59
N MET A 15 -12.25 -0.68 7.16
CA MET A 15 -12.25 -2.10 7.55
C MET A 15 -12.06 -3.02 6.35
N THR A 16 -12.77 -2.79 5.24
CA THR A 16 -12.66 -3.63 4.06
C THR A 16 -11.31 -3.49 3.35
N ALA A 17 -10.78 -2.26 3.26
CA ALA A 17 -9.45 -2.01 2.70
C ALA A 17 -8.34 -2.68 3.53
N MET A 18 -8.38 -2.53 4.87
CA MET A 18 -7.41 -3.18 5.76
C MET A 18 -7.48 -4.70 5.65
N TYR A 19 -8.68 -5.29 5.66
CA TYR A 19 -8.82 -6.74 5.45
C TYR A 19 -8.26 -7.19 4.11
N HIS A 20 -8.54 -6.47 3.03
CA HIS A 20 -8.02 -6.78 1.71
C HIS A 20 -6.48 -6.74 1.69
N PHE A 21 -5.90 -5.70 2.29
CA PHE A 21 -4.44 -5.50 2.33
C PHE A 21 -3.69 -6.46 3.26
N LEU A 22 -4.39 -7.29 4.04
CA LEU A 22 -3.74 -8.44 4.69
C LEU A 22 -3.26 -9.49 3.67
N PHE A 23 -3.97 -9.64 2.55
CA PHE A 23 -3.69 -10.70 1.57
C PHE A 23 -2.84 -10.18 0.40
N VAL A 24 -3.05 -8.94 -0.04
CA VAL A 24 -2.35 -8.34 -1.18
C VAL A 24 -0.81 -8.43 -1.12
N PRO A 25 -0.12 -7.94 -0.07
CA PRO A 25 1.34 -7.89 -0.06
C PRO A 25 1.96 -9.29 -0.12
N LEU A 26 1.30 -10.29 0.48
CA LEU A 26 1.78 -11.67 0.42
C LEU A 26 1.64 -12.25 -0.99
N THR A 27 0.55 -11.97 -1.71
CA THR A 27 0.37 -12.34 -3.13
C THR A 27 1.44 -11.70 -4.01
N LEU A 28 1.66 -10.39 -3.87
CA LEU A 28 2.65 -9.63 -4.65
C LEU A 28 4.05 -10.22 -4.51
N GLY A 29 4.50 -10.49 -3.28
CA GLY A 29 5.83 -11.00 -3.05
C GLY A 29 5.99 -12.51 -3.30
N LEU A 30 5.00 -13.34 -2.94
CA LEU A 30 5.11 -14.79 -3.15
C LEU A 30 5.09 -15.14 -4.64
N SER A 31 4.33 -14.43 -5.47
CA SER A 31 4.32 -14.66 -6.92
C SER A 31 5.72 -14.55 -7.52
N ILE A 32 6.47 -13.51 -7.14
CA ILE A 32 7.86 -13.30 -7.57
C ILE A 32 8.80 -14.36 -6.98
N ILE A 33 8.70 -14.67 -5.68
CA ILE A 33 9.55 -15.67 -5.04
C ILE A 33 9.35 -17.06 -5.67
N VAL A 34 8.11 -17.44 -5.95
CA VAL A 34 7.75 -18.71 -6.61
C VAL A 34 8.30 -18.74 -8.04
N ALA A 35 8.16 -17.66 -8.80
CA ALA A 35 8.74 -17.53 -10.14
C ALA A 35 10.28 -17.62 -10.12
N ILE A 36 10.95 -17.01 -9.13
CA ILE A 36 12.41 -17.14 -8.93
C ILE A 36 12.79 -18.60 -8.66
N MET A 37 12.09 -19.28 -7.75
CA MET A 37 12.36 -20.69 -7.44
C MET A 37 12.18 -21.58 -8.67
N GLU A 38 11.17 -21.31 -9.49
CA GLU A 38 10.94 -22.05 -10.73
C GLU A 38 12.00 -21.76 -11.80
N THR A 39 12.45 -20.51 -11.93
CA THR A 39 13.59 -20.15 -12.79
C THR A 39 14.81 -20.99 -12.43
N VAL A 40 15.14 -21.09 -11.14
CA VAL A 40 16.28 -21.89 -10.66
C VAL A 40 16.05 -23.38 -10.92
N TYR A 41 14.82 -23.87 -10.82
CA TYR A 41 14.47 -25.24 -11.22
C TYR A 41 14.77 -25.49 -12.71
N VAL A 42 14.28 -24.63 -13.60
CA VAL A 42 14.47 -24.79 -15.06
C VAL A 42 15.94 -24.76 -15.45
N MET A 43 16.72 -23.85 -14.84
CA MET A 43 18.15 -23.69 -15.07
C MET A 43 18.97 -24.87 -14.53
N THR A 44 18.66 -25.36 -13.32
CA THR A 44 19.51 -26.34 -12.63
C THR A 44 19.06 -27.80 -12.80
N GLY A 45 17.79 -28.02 -13.17
CA GLY A 45 17.17 -29.34 -13.27
C GLY A 45 17.09 -30.09 -11.93
N ARG A 46 17.28 -29.43 -10.78
CA ARG A 46 17.26 -30.10 -9.47
C ARG A 46 15.81 -30.19 -8.94
N PRO A 47 15.28 -31.40 -8.66
CA PRO A 47 13.88 -31.57 -8.26
C PRO A 47 13.46 -30.82 -6.99
N ILE A 48 14.40 -30.54 -6.09
CA ILE A 48 14.14 -29.76 -4.88
C ILE A 48 13.56 -28.37 -5.16
N TRP A 49 13.97 -27.71 -6.24
CA TRP A 49 13.45 -26.39 -6.59
C TRP A 49 12.01 -26.49 -7.09
N ARG A 50 11.67 -27.55 -7.83
CA ARG A 50 10.27 -27.85 -8.22
C ARG A 50 9.39 -28.08 -7.00
N GLN A 51 9.88 -28.89 -6.05
CA GLN A 51 9.20 -29.12 -4.77
C GLN A 51 8.99 -27.81 -3.99
N MET A 52 10.00 -26.93 -3.95
CA MET A 52 9.90 -25.62 -3.32
C MET A 52 8.84 -24.74 -4.01
N THR A 53 8.87 -24.63 -5.34
CA THR A 53 7.88 -23.89 -6.13
C THR A 53 6.46 -24.38 -5.84
N LYS A 54 6.22 -25.69 -5.85
CA LYS A 54 4.89 -26.25 -5.56
C LYS A 54 4.45 -26.02 -4.11
N PHE A 55 5.35 -26.12 -3.14
CA PHE A 55 5.03 -25.87 -1.73
C PHE A 55 4.65 -24.41 -1.48
N TRP A 56 5.50 -23.46 -1.89
CA TRP A 56 5.22 -22.03 -1.72
C TRP A 56 4.07 -21.58 -2.62
N GLY A 57 3.93 -22.17 -3.80
CA GLY A 57 2.78 -22.00 -4.69
C GLY A 57 1.46 -22.40 -4.02
N THR A 58 1.44 -23.44 -3.19
CA THR A 58 0.24 -23.84 -2.45
C THR A 58 -0.18 -22.76 -1.44
N LEU A 59 0.77 -22.19 -0.69
CA LEU A 59 0.48 -21.11 0.25
C LEU A 59 0.07 -19.82 -0.48
N PHE A 60 0.72 -19.52 -1.60
CA PHE A 60 0.30 -18.46 -2.52
C PHE A 60 -1.14 -18.64 -2.97
N GLY A 61 -1.55 -19.83 -3.41
CA GLY A 61 -2.91 -20.11 -3.87
C GLY A 61 -3.97 -19.93 -2.78
N ILE A 62 -3.66 -20.33 -1.54
CA ILE A 62 -4.55 -20.13 -0.39
C ILE A 62 -4.79 -18.63 -0.17
N ASN A 63 -3.71 -17.84 -0.09
CA ASN A 63 -3.79 -16.40 0.12
C ASN A 63 -4.45 -15.67 -1.08
N PHE A 64 -4.14 -16.09 -2.30
CA PHE A 64 -4.62 -15.49 -3.54
C PHE A 64 -6.15 -15.51 -3.63
N VAL A 65 -6.79 -16.64 -3.31
CA VAL A 65 -8.25 -16.77 -3.36
C VAL A 65 -8.95 -15.75 -2.45
N LEU A 66 -8.39 -15.50 -1.27
CA LEU A 66 -8.93 -14.52 -0.32
C LEU A 66 -8.67 -13.08 -0.77
N GLY A 67 -7.52 -12.82 -1.38
CA GLY A 67 -7.22 -11.55 -2.05
C GLY A 67 -8.26 -11.22 -3.12
N VAL A 68 -8.59 -12.17 -4.00
CA VAL A 68 -9.62 -11.99 -5.03
C VAL A 68 -10.99 -11.73 -4.41
N ALA A 69 -11.40 -12.54 -3.42
CA ALA A 69 -12.72 -12.41 -2.77
C ALA A 69 -12.92 -11.03 -2.11
N THR A 70 -11.89 -10.53 -1.43
CA THR A 70 -11.91 -9.20 -0.80
C THR A 70 -11.80 -8.06 -1.81
N GLY A 71 -11.02 -8.24 -2.89
CA GLY A 71 -10.87 -7.26 -3.97
C GLY A 71 -12.17 -6.96 -4.71
N ILE A 72 -12.99 -7.98 -4.99
CA ILE A 72 -14.32 -7.81 -5.59
C ILE A 72 -15.20 -6.86 -4.77
N THR A 73 -15.14 -6.97 -3.44
CA THR A 73 -15.95 -6.11 -2.57
C THR A 73 -15.47 -4.66 -2.61
N MET A 74 -14.14 -4.45 -2.64
CA MET A 74 -13.53 -3.11 -2.74
C MET A 74 -13.98 -2.39 -4.01
N GLU A 75 -13.97 -3.08 -5.15
CA GLU A 75 -14.41 -2.53 -6.44
C GLU A 75 -15.86 -2.02 -6.37
N PHE A 76 -16.78 -2.84 -5.85
CA PHE A 76 -18.19 -2.44 -5.74
C PHE A 76 -18.45 -1.37 -4.68
N GLN A 77 -17.61 -1.26 -3.64
CA GLN A 77 -17.80 -0.25 -2.60
C GLN A 77 -17.71 1.18 -3.12
N PHE A 78 -16.86 1.44 -4.12
CA PHE A 78 -16.80 2.76 -4.76
C PHE A 78 -18.17 3.16 -5.32
N GLY A 79 -18.89 2.25 -5.99
CA GLY A 79 -20.22 2.55 -6.54
C GLY A 79 -21.35 2.60 -5.51
N MET A 80 -21.29 1.75 -4.47
CA MET A 80 -22.39 1.62 -3.51
C MET A 80 -22.37 2.71 -2.42
N ASN A 81 -21.23 2.91 -1.77
CA ASN A 81 -21.10 3.76 -0.58
C ASN A 81 -20.51 5.15 -0.89
N TRP A 82 -19.96 5.33 -2.10
CA TRP A 82 -19.27 6.56 -2.54
C TRP A 82 -19.83 7.06 -3.88
N SER A 83 -21.15 7.11 -4.02
CA SER A 83 -21.80 7.41 -5.31
C SER A 83 -21.51 8.82 -5.84
N TYR A 84 -21.46 9.84 -4.98
CA TYR A 84 -21.10 11.20 -5.41
C TYR A 84 -19.64 11.25 -5.85
N TYR A 85 -18.73 10.57 -5.15
CA TYR A 85 -17.35 10.41 -5.60
C TYR A 85 -17.27 9.74 -6.98
N SER A 86 -17.96 8.62 -7.20
CA SER A 86 -17.97 7.94 -8.50
C SER A 86 -18.52 8.81 -9.63
N HIS A 87 -19.53 9.64 -9.35
CA HIS A 87 -20.02 10.62 -10.33
C HIS A 87 -18.99 11.74 -10.58
N TYR A 88 -18.42 12.30 -9.51
CA TYR A 88 -17.60 13.51 -9.55
C TYR A 88 -16.24 13.29 -10.20
N VAL A 89 -15.63 12.11 -10.05
CA VAL A 89 -14.29 11.81 -10.61
C VAL A 89 -14.24 10.57 -11.49
N GLY A 90 -15.39 9.97 -11.82
CA GLY A 90 -15.44 8.69 -12.53
C GLY A 90 -14.77 8.70 -13.91
N ASP A 91 -14.71 9.85 -14.58
CA ASP A 91 -14.05 9.99 -15.89
C ASP A 91 -12.52 9.81 -15.80
N ILE A 92 -11.92 10.17 -14.65
CA ILE A 92 -10.48 10.00 -14.40
C ILE A 92 -10.21 8.70 -13.65
N PHE A 93 -10.87 8.51 -12.51
CA PHE A 93 -10.60 7.40 -11.60
C PHE A 93 -11.06 6.05 -12.16
N GLY A 94 -12.16 6.03 -12.92
CA GLY A 94 -12.71 4.80 -13.47
C GLY A 94 -11.84 4.18 -14.58
N ALA A 95 -11.09 5.00 -15.33
CA ALA A 95 -10.29 4.52 -16.46
C ALA A 95 -9.14 3.58 -16.02
N PRO A 96 -8.27 3.94 -15.04
CA PRO A 96 -7.27 3.01 -14.50
C PRO A 96 -7.86 1.71 -13.96
N LEU A 97 -8.99 1.77 -13.23
CA LEU A 97 -9.66 0.57 -12.69
C LEU A 97 -10.17 -0.35 -13.80
N ALA A 98 -10.75 0.20 -14.86
CA ALA A 98 -11.19 -0.61 -16.00
C ALA A 98 -10.00 -1.26 -16.75
N ILE A 99 -8.90 -0.53 -16.92
CA ILE A 99 -7.67 -1.04 -17.55
C ILE A 99 -7.03 -2.12 -16.66
N GLU A 100 -7.04 -1.96 -15.34
CA GLU A 100 -6.61 -2.96 -14.38
C GLU A 100 -7.32 -4.30 -14.63
N GLY A 101 -8.65 -4.28 -14.72
CA GLY A 101 -9.45 -5.46 -15.00
C GLY A 101 -9.06 -6.14 -16.32
N LEU A 102 -8.95 -5.35 -17.40
CA LEU A 102 -8.65 -5.86 -18.74
C LEU A 102 -7.21 -6.38 -18.90
N MET A 103 -6.23 -5.72 -18.30
CA MET A 103 -4.81 -6.01 -18.50
C MET A 103 -4.22 -6.92 -17.42
N ALA A 104 -4.52 -6.67 -16.15
CA ALA A 104 -3.89 -7.35 -15.03
C ALA A 104 -4.74 -8.54 -14.54
N PHE A 105 -6.02 -8.32 -14.22
CA PHE A 105 -6.87 -9.38 -13.65
C PHE A 105 -7.06 -10.55 -14.61
N PHE A 106 -7.36 -10.28 -15.88
CA PHE A 106 -7.45 -11.36 -16.87
C PHE A 106 -6.15 -12.13 -17.02
N LEU A 107 -5.00 -11.44 -16.98
CA LEU A 107 -3.70 -12.09 -17.07
C LEU A 107 -3.44 -13.00 -15.87
N GLU A 108 -3.55 -12.49 -14.65
CA GLU A 108 -3.27 -13.30 -13.47
C GLU A 108 -4.29 -14.43 -13.29
N ALA A 109 -5.59 -14.17 -13.47
CA ALA A 109 -6.65 -15.15 -13.23
C ALA A 109 -6.62 -16.30 -14.24
N THR A 110 -6.21 -16.02 -15.48
CA THR A 110 -6.04 -17.06 -16.51
C THR A 110 -4.80 -17.90 -16.23
N PHE A 111 -3.66 -17.24 -16.00
CA PHE A 111 -2.38 -17.95 -15.86
C PHE A 111 -2.21 -18.62 -14.49
N VAL A 112 -2.89 -18.17 -13.43
CA VAL A 112 -2.84 -18.85 -12.12
C VAL A 112 -3.47 -20.25 -12.19
N GLY A 113 -4.55 -20.42 -12.95
CA GLY A 113 -5.13 -21.74 -13.22
C GLY A 113 -4.13 -22.65 -13.94
N LEU A 114 -3.47 -22.13 -14.97
CA LEU A 114 -2.42 -22.86 -15.69
C LEU A 114 -1.20 -23.17 -14.80
N PHE A 115 -0.85 -22.30 -13.86
CA PHE A 115 0.25 -22.50 -12.92
C PHE A 115 -0.01 -23.69 -11.97
N PHE A 116 -1.24 -23.88 -11.50
CA PHE A 116 -1.56 -24.99 -10.61
C PHE A 116 -1.78 -26.31 -11.35
N PHE A 117 -2.41 -26.28 -12.52
CA PHE A 117 -2.83 -27.50 -13.23
C PHE A 117 -1.94 -27.86 -14.43
N GLY A 118 -1.00 -27.00 -14.81
CA GLY A 118 -0.16 -27.15 -16.00
C GLY A 118 1.10 -28.00 -15.82
N TRP A 119 1.43 -28.43 -14.59
CA TRP A 119 2.69 -29.12 -14.27
C TRP A 119 3.00 -30.37 -15.12
N ASP A 120 1.96 -31.11 -15.54
CA ASP A 120 2.08 -32.34 -16.32
C ASP A 120 1.64 -32.15 -17.79
N LYS A 121 1.22 -30.93 -18.17
CA LYS A 121 0.70 -30.59 -19.50
C LYS A 121 1.63 -29.65 -20.27
N LEU A 122 2.46 -28.89 -19.57
CA LEU A 122 3.38 -27.92 -20.13
C LEU A 122 4.83 -28.42 -19.99
N SER A 123 5.68 -28.05 -20.95
CA SER A 123 7.12 -28.19 -20.75
C SER A 123 7.59 -27.27 -19.61
N LYS A 124 8.74 -27.59 -19.00
CA LYS A 124 9.31 -26.79 -17.91
C LYS A 124 9.51 -25.30 -18.25
N VAL A 125 9.80 -24.97 -19.52
CA VAL A 125 9.97 -23.59 -19.97
C VAL A 125 8.62 -22.90 -20.16
N GLN A 126 7.63 -23.60 -20.72
CA GLN A 126 6.28 -23.06 -20.84
C GLN A 126 5.66 -22.79 -19.46
N HIS A 127 5.84 -23.70 -18.51
CA HIS A 127 5.37 -23.51 -17.14
C HIS A 127 6.05 -22.31 -16.46
N LEU A 128 7.35 -22.12 -16.70
CA LEU A 128 8.08 -20.96 -16.19
C LEU A 128 7.53 -19.64 -16.75
N VAL A 129 7.20 -19.59 -18.05
CA VAL A 129 6.57 -18.41 -18.66
C VAL A 129 5.24 -18.13 -17.97
N VAL A 130 4.43 -19.15 -17.71
CA VAL A 130 3.16 -19.02 -16.96
C VAL A 130 3.40 -18.43 -15.57
N ALA A 131 4.39 -18.93 -14.82
CA ALA A 131 4.72 -18.41 -13.48
C ALA A 131 5.10 -16.93 -13.50
N TRP A 132 5.90 -16.50 -14.49
CA TRP A 132 6.24 -15.08 -14.64
C TRP A 132 5.07 -14.21 -15.10
N LEU A 133 4.17 -14.73 -15.95
CA LEU A 133 2.96 -13.99 -16.34
C LEU A 133 2.01 -13.78 -15.16
N VAL A 134 1.89 -14.75 -14.24
CA VAL A 134 1.17 -14.56 -12.97
C VAL A 134 1.82 -13.44 -12.15
N ALA A 135 3.14 -13.49 -11.97
CA ALA A 135 3.85 -12.48 -11.18
C ALA A 135 3.78 -11.07 -11.79
N ILE A 136 3.88 -10.95 -13.12
CA ILE A 136 3.73 -9.67 -13.83
C ILE A 136 2.28 -9.17 -13.72
N GLY A 137 1.28 -10.05 -13.89
CA GLY A 137 -0.14 -9.71 -13.76
C GLY A 137 -0.45 -9.11 -12.39
N SER A 138 -0.02 -9.77 -11.31
CA SER A 138 -0.24 -9.25 -9.96
C SER A 138 0.43 -7.89 -9.72
N ASN A 139 1.60 -7.64 -10.32
CA ASN A 139 2.27 -6.34 -10.22
C ASN A 139 1.64 -5.25 -11.10
N PHE A 140 1.07 -5.60 -12.26
CA PHE A 140 0.29 -4.67 -13.07
C PHE A 140 -1.03 -4.28 -12.41
N SER A 141 -1.63 -5.18 -11.61
CA SER A 141 -2.79 -4.79 -10.79
C SER A 141 -2.38 -3.70 -9.80
N ALA A 142 -1.30 -3.91 -9.05
CA ALA A 142 -0.75 -2.90 -8.15
C ALA A 142 -0.42 -1.58 -8.86
N LEU A 143 0.06 -1.62 -10.10
CA LEU A 143 0.34 -0.41 -10.89
C LEU A 143 -0.91 0.43 -11.12
N TRP A 144 -1.97 -0.17 -11.70
CA TRP A 144 -3.16 0.57 -12.10
C TRP A 144 -3.96 1.09 -10.91
N ILE A 145 -4.08 0.30 -9.84
CA ILE A 145 -4.77 0.74 -8.63
C ILE A 145 -4.00 1.87 -7.92
N LEU A 146 -2.66 1.85 -7.96
CA LEU A 146 -1.83 2.91 -7.37
C LEU A 146 -1.73 4.16 -8.24
N ILE A 147 -1.95 4.06 -9.56
CA ILE A 147 -2.20 5.23 -10.41
C ILE A 147 -3.50 5.91 -9.97
N ALA A 148 -4.58 5.14 -9.79
CA ALA A 148 -5.86 5.68 -9.34
C ALA A 148 -5.75 6.34 -7.96
N ASN A 149 -5.13 5.66 -6.99
CA ASN A 149 -4.92 6.20 -5.64
C ASN A 149 -3.90 7.35 -5.60
N GLY A 150 -2.85 7.31 -6.43
CA GLY A 150 -1.89 8.39 -6.57
C GLY A 150 -2.53 9.67 -7.11
N TRP A 151 -3.45 9.53 -8.07
CA TRP A 151 -4.24 10.66 -8.57
C TRP A 151 -5.16 11.27 -7.49
N MET A 152 -5.76 10.46 -6.62
CA MET A 152 -6.53 10.97 -5.47
C MET A 152 -5.69 11.84 -4.51
N GLN A 153 -4.38 11.64 -4.50
CA GLN A 153 -3.43 12.34 -3.65
C GLN A 153 -2.85 13.59 -4.35
N ASN A 154 -2.75 13.58 -5.68
CA ASN A 154 -2.27 14.70 -6.49
C ASN A 154 -3.05 14.75 -7.82
N PRO A 155 -4.18 15.47 -7.90
CA PRO A 155 -5.13 15.38 -9.01
C PRO A 155 -4.69 16.19 -10.25
N VAL A 156 -3.65 15.73 -10.94
CA VAL A 156 -3.16 16.31 -12.21
C VAL A 156 -3.90 15.76 -13.43
N GLY A 157 -3.80 16.44 -14.58
CA GLY A 157 -4.39 15.99 -15.85
C GLY A 157 -5.92 15.98 -15.87
N ALA A 158 -6.58 16.80 -15.05
CA ALA A 158 -8.03 16.88 -14.92
C ALA A 158 -8.49 18.30 -14.60
N GLU A 159 -9.67 18.68 -15.10
CA GLU A 159 -10.29 19.99 -14.83
C GLU A 159 -11.76 19.83 -14.45
N PHE A 160 -12.27 20.74 -13.62
CA PHE A 160 -13.68 20.74 -13.25
C PHE A 160 -14.52 21.38 -14.37
N ASN A 161 -15.51 20.64 -14.87
CA ASN A 161 -16.45 21.16 -15.84
C ASN A 161 -17.74 21.64 -15.14
N PRO A 162 -18.04 22.96 -15.13
CA PRO A 162 -19.21 23.51 -14.44
C PRO A 162 -20.55 23.11 -15.09
N MET A 163 -20.54 22.60 -16.33
CA MET A 163 -21.74 22.17 -17.04
C MET A 163 -22.14 20.74 -16.68
N THR A 164 -21.15 19.85 -16.55
CA THR A 164 -21.37 18.43 -16.21
C THR A 164 -21.23 18.16 -14.70
N MET A 165 -20.77 19.15 -13.92
CA MET A 165 -20.62 19.09 -12.46
C MET A 165 -19.73 17.93 -11.99
N ARG A 166 -18.64 17.70 -12.73
CA ARG A 166 -17.64 16.66 -12.46
C ARG A 166 -16.28 17.09 -12.99
N MET A 167 -15.24 16.42 -12.50
CA MET A 167 -13.90 16.48 -13.08
C MET A 167 -13.89 15.68 -14.39
N GLU A 168 -13.29 16.25 -15.43
CA GLU A 168 -13.10 15.62 -16.73
C GLU A 168 -11.61 15.51 -17.04
N MET A 169 -11.22 14.40 -17.67
CA MET A 169 -9.81 14.13 -17.96
C MET A 169 -9.32 15.03 -19.10
N THR A 170 -8.26 15.80 -18.85
CA THR A 170 -7.61 16.62 -19.89
C THR A 170 -6.39 15.93 -20.48
N SER A 171 -5.66 15.14 -19.68
CA SER A 171 -4.46 14.43 -20.12
C SER A 171 -4.30 13.07 -19.42
N PHE A 172 -4.58 11.99 -20.15
CA PHE A 172 -4.35 10.63 -19.64
C PHE A 172 -2.87 10.38 -19.28
N PHE A 173 -1.94 10.98 -20.04
CA PHE A 173 -0.52 10.79 -19.83
C PHE A 173 -0.06 11.40 -18.50
N GLU A 174 -0.56 12.58 -18.13
CA GLU A 174 -0.27 13.21 -16.85
C GLU A 174 -0.82 12.40 -15.68
N VAL A 175 -2.03 11.83 -15.82
CA VAL A 175 -2.60 10.93 -14.81
C VAL A 175 -1.73 9.67 -14.64
N MET A 176 -1.31 9.05 -15.74
CA MET A 176 -0.52 7.82 -15.72
C MET A 176 0.91 8.02 -15.17
N PHE A 177 1.55 9.13 -15.52
CA PHE A 177 2.92 9.46 -15.08
C PHE A 177 2.97 10.40 -13.88
N ASN A 178 1.88 10.50 -13.12
CA ASN A 178 1.82 11.26 -11.88
C ASN A 178 2.95 10.84 -10.92
N GLU A 179 3.74 11.79 -10.45
CA GLU A 179 4.90 11.54 -9.57
C GLU A 179 4.52 10.76 -8.30
N VAL A 180 3.36 11.08 -7.70
CA VAL A 180 2.88 10.43 -6.48
C VAL A 180 2.49 8.99 -6.76
N ALA A 181 1.90 8.71 -7.93
CA ALA A 181 1.56 7.37 -8.35
C ALA A 181 2.81 6.50 -8.54
N GLN A 182 3.85 7.05 -9.18
CA GLN A 182 5.11 6.33 -9.40
C GLN A 182 5.80 6.00 -8.06
N ALA A 183 5.93 6.98 -7.15
CA ALA A 183 6.51 6.76 -5.84
C ALA A 183 5.72 5.72 -5.04
N LYS A 184 4.37 5.83 -5.01
CA LYS A 184 3.49 4.88 -4.33
C LYS A 184 3.59 3.47 -4.91
N PHE A 185 3.61 3.34 -6.23
CA PHE A 185 3.73 2.05 -6.92
C PHE A 185 4.96 1.30 -6.45
N VAL A 186 6.15 1.90 -6.61
CA VAL A 186 7.39 1.19 -6.33
C VAL A 186 7.56 0.95 -4.82
N HIS A 187 7.13 1.89 -3.96
CA HIS A 187 7.17 1.70 -2.50
C HIS A 187 6.26 0.55 -2.04
N THR A 188 4.99 0.53 -2.47
CA THR A 188 3.99 -0.46 -2.05
C THR A 188 4.34 -1.86 -2.55
N VAL A 189 4.75 -1.98 -3.81
CA VAL A 189 5.18 -3.26 -4.39
C VAL A 189 6.42 -3.79 -3.66
N SER A 190 7.42 -2.94 -3.41
CA SER A 190 8.61 -3.33 -2.65
C SER A 190 8.25 -3.76 -1.23
N ALA A 191 7.28 -3.13 -0.58
CA ALA A 191 6.80 -3.52 0.75
C ALA A 191 6.09 -4.89 0.73
N GLY A 192 5.33 -5.19 -0.34
CA GLY A 192 4.78 -6.52 -0.60
C GLY A 192 5.88 -7.59 -0.73
N TYR A 193 6.96 -7.26 -1.43
CA TYR A 193 8.11 -8.14 -1.56
C TYR A 193 8.80 -8.43 -0.23
N VAL A 194 8.98 -7.41 0.62
CA VAL A 194 9.49 -7.58 1.99
C VAL A 194 8.56 -8.49 2.81
N THR A 195 7.25 -8.29 2.71
CA THR A 195 6.25 -9.10 3.42
C THR A 195 6.40 -10.58 3.10
N ALA A 196 6.43 -10.94 1.81
CA ALA A 196 6.61 -12.33 1.42
C ALA A 196 8.00 -12.88 1.79
N ALA A 197 9.06 -12.07 1.68
CA ALA A 197 10.40 -12.49 2.09
C ALA A 197 10.47 -12.80 3.59
N VAL A 198 9.91 -11.93 4.44
CA VAL A 198 9.83 -12.17 5.89
C VAL A 198 8.97 -13.40 6.20
N PHE A 199 7.85 -13.60 5.50
CA PHE A 199 7.02 -14.78 5.65
C PHE A 199 7.78 -16.07 5.32
N VAL A 200 8.44 -16.13 4.15
CA VAL A 200 9.23 -17.30 3.72
C VAL A 200 10.40 -17.55 4.67
N LEU A 201 11.07 -16.49 5.14
CA LEU A 201 12.13 -16.53 6.13
C LEU A 201 11.64 -17.11 7.46
N GLY A 202 10.54 -16.59 8.00
CA GLY A 202 9.97 -16.99 9.30
C GLY A 202 9.48 -18.43 9.30
N VAL A 203 8.73 -18.84 8.27
CA VAL A 203 8.27 -20.23 8.12
C VAL A 203 9.45 -21.19 7.97
N SER A 204 10.46 -20.81 7.19
CA SER A 204 11.67 -21.62 7.04
C SER A 204 12.50 -21.70 8.34
N ALA A 205 12.56 -20.61 9.10
CA ALA A 205 13.22 -20.58 10.39
C ALA A 205 12.52 -21.49 11.40
N TRP A 206 11.18 -21.51 11.39
CA TRP A 206 10.39 -22.44 12.18
C TRP A 206 10.72 -23.91 11.85
N TYR A 207 10.82 -24.26 10.56
CA TYR A 207 11.24 -25.61 10.16
C TYR A 207 12.61 -25.99 10.71
N LEU A 208 13.59 -25.08 10.67
CA LEU A 208 14.92 -25.32 11.24
C LEU A 208 14.89 -25.48 12.77
N LEU A 209 14.05 -24.72 13.49
CA LEU A 209 13.87 -24.86 14.93
C LEU A 209 13.29 -26.24 15.32
N GLN A 210 12.43 -26.79 14.46
CA GLN A 210 11.82 -28.10 14.62
C GLN A 210 12.68 -29.25 14.05
N ASN A 211 13.86 -28.95 13.48
CA ASN A 211 14.70 -29.92 12.75
C ASN A 211 13.96 -30.64 11.60
N ARG A 212 13.01 -29.97 10.96
CA ARG A 212 12.22 -30.50 9.83
C ARG A 212 12.61 -29.83 8.52
N HIS A 213 12.46 -30.55 7.41
CA HIS A 213 12.60 -30.02 6.04
C HIS A 213 13.86 -29.14 5.82
N VAL A 214 14.98 -29.51 6.47
CA VAL A 214 16.17 -28.66 6.63
C VAL A 214 16.72 -28.14 5.29
N ASP A 215 16.74 -29.00 4.28
CA ASP A 215 17.22 -28.64 2.95
C ASP A 215 16.37 -27.60 2.23
N LEU A 216 15.04 -27.73 2.34
CA LEU A 216 14.09 -26.77 1.80
C LEU A 216 14.24 -25.45 2.55
N ALA A 217 14.24 -25.51 3.88
CA ALA A 217 14.32 -24.34 4.74
C ALA A 217 15.58 -23.51 4.49
N ARG A 218 16.77 -24.12 4.40
CA ARG A 218 18.01 -23.37 4.14
C ARG A 218 18.01 -22.65 2.78
N ARG A 219 17.48 -23.29 1.74
CA ARG A 219 17.40 -22.69 0.39
C ARG A 219 16.34 -21.61 0.32
N SER A 220 15.19 -21.82 0.96
CA SER A 220 14.16 -20.80 1.12
C SER A 220 14.67 -19.58 1.87
N ILE A 221 15.42 -19.76 2.96
CA ILE A 221 16.05 -18.63 3.68
C ILE A 221 17.02 -17.88 2.77
N ALA A 222 17.84 -18.57 1.98
CA ALA A 222 18.78 -17.90 1.08
C ALA A 222 18.06 -17.02 0.04
N VAL A 223 17.02 -17.55 -0.62
CA VAL A 223 16.21 -16.79 -1.60
C VAL A 223 15.50 -15.62 -0.92
N ALA A 224 14.83 -15.89 0.21
CA ALA A 224 14.08 -14.87 0.94
C ALA A 224 14.99 -13.75 1.47
N ALA A 225 16.17 -14.08 2.00
CA ALA A 225 17.08 -13.09 2.54
C ALA A 225 17.71 -12.22 1.44
N SER A 226 18.07 -12.81 0.29
CA SER A 226 18.64 -12.03 -0.82
C SER A 226 17.59 -11.12 -1.46
N PHE A 227 16.41 -11.66 -1.76
CA PHE A 227 15.32 -10.90 -2.35
C PHE A 227 14.80 -9.86 -1.37
N GLY A 228 14.52 -10.26 -0.13
CA GLY A 228 14.04 -9.38 0.93
C GLY A 228 15.00 -8.27 1.30
N LEU A 229 16.32 -8.47 1.24
CA LEU A 229 17.30 -7.41 1.45
C LEU A 229 17.21 -6.35 0.34
N ALA A 230 17.18 -6.77 -0.92
CA ALA A 230 17.03 -5.85 -2.05
C ALA A 230 15.71 -5.08 -1.96
N SER A 231 14.61 -5.78 -1.64
CA SER A 231 13.30 -5.15 -1.45
C SER A 231 13.27 -4.20 -0.26
N ALA A 232 13.85 -4.55 0.89
CA ALA A 232 13.85 -3.69 2.07
C ALA A 232 14.67 -2.40 1.86
N LEU A 233 15.80 -2.49 1.15
CA LEU A 233 16.55 -1.31 0.74
C LEU A 233 15.73 -0.43 -0.22
N SER A 234 15.05 -1.05 -1.19
CA SER A 234 14.14 -0.36 -2.11
C SER A 234 13.04 0.40 -1.36
N VAL A 235 12.36 -0.26 -0.40
CA VAL A 235 11.29 0.36 0.40
C VAL A 235 11.76 1.62 1.12
N VAL A 236 12.94 1.61 1.76
CA VAL A 236 13.42 2.76 2.52
C VAL A 236 13.83 3.91 1.61
N VAL A 237 14.56 3.64 0.52
CA VAL A 237 14.96 4.67 -0.45
C VAL A 237 13.74 5.32 -1.11
N LEU A 238 12.75 4.52 -1.49
CA LEU A 238 11.53 5.03 -2.12
C LEU A 238 10.58 5.66 -1.11
N GLY A 239 10.65 5.26 0.17
CA GLY A 239 9.94 5.92 1.25
C GLY A 239 10.45 7.34 1.49
N ASP A 240 11.77 7.51 1.45
CA ASP A 240 12.42 8.83 1.48
C ASP A 240 11.97 9.70 0.28
N GLU A 241 11.95 9.13 -0.93
CA GLU A 241 11.46 9.86 -2.12
C GLU A 241 9.96 10.20 -2.04
N SER A 242 9.14 9.29 -1.50
CA SER A 242 7.73 9.57 -1.25
C SER A 242 7.54 10.69 -0.21
N GLY A 243 8.40 10.76 0.81
CA GLY A 243 8.41 11.84 1.79
C GLY A 243 8.78 13.18 1.15
N TYR A 244 9.76 13.17 0.25
CA TYR A 244 10.15 14.34 -0.53
C TYR A 244 9.01 14.85 -1.44
N SER A 245 8.37 13.99 -2.23
CA SER A 245 7.22 14.39 -3.08
C SER A 245 6.04 14.92 -2.26
N ALA A 246 5.82 14.40 -1.04
CA ALA A 246 4.79 14.92 -0.13
C ALA A 246 5.05 16.38 0.30
N THR A 247 6.29 16.87 0.25
CA THR A 247 6.61 18.28 0.56
C THR A 247 6.11 19.25 -0.53
N HIS A 248 5.93 18.75 -1.75
CA HIS A 248 5.41 19.51 -2.89
C HIS A 248 3.90 19.41 -2.99
N SER A 249 3.37 18.19 -2.91
CA SER A 249 1.95 17.90 -3.14
C SER A 249 1.08 17.93 -1.87
N GLN A 250 1.61 17.52 -0.71
CA GLN A 250 0.81 17.27 0.51
C GLN A 250 1.47 17.77 1.81
N LYS A 251 1.67 19.08 1.87
CA LYS A 251 2.35 19.75 2.98
C LYS A 251 1.67 19.52 4.34
N MET A 252 0.34 19.50 4.39
CA MET A 252 -0.40 19.26 5.64
C MET A 252 -0.16 17.86 6.20
N LYS A 253 -0.09 16.84 5.33
CA LYS A 253 0.25 15.47 5.74
C LYS A 253 1.64 15.43 6.35
N LEU A 254 2.62 16.05 5.68
CA LEU A 254 4.00 16.10 6.17
C LEU A 254 4.09 16.79 7.54
N ALA A 255 3.46 17.96 7.69
CA ALA A 255 3.45 18.71 8.93
C ALA A 255 2.75 17.92 10.05
N ALA A 256 1.67 17.19 9.74
CA ALA A 256 0.97 16.34 10.70
C ALA A 256 1.76 15.08 11.10
N ILE A 257 2.47 14.42 10.17
CA ILE A 257 3.31 13.28 10.55
C ILE A 257 4.47 13.75 11.41
N GLU A 258 5.10 14.90 11.16
CA GLU A 258 6.22 15.39 11.97
C GLU A 258 5.79 16.18 13.23
N ALA A 259 4.49 16.40 13.41
CA ALA A 259 3.92 17.25 14.46
C ALA A 259 4.54 18.67 14.48
N MET A 260 4.67 19.25 13.29
CA MET A 260 5.18 20.61 13.07
C MET A 260 4.07 21.64 13.27
N TRP A 261 3.90 22.12 14.50
CA TRP A 261 2.84 23.08 14.83
C TRP A 261 3.07 24.45 14.20
N GLU A 262 4.32 24.89 14.20
CA GLU A 262 4.78 26.16 13.61
C GLU A 262 5.77 25.88 12.48
N THR A 263 6.00 26.88 11.63
CA THR A 263 6.96 26.78 10.51
C THR A 263 8.37 26.57 11.05
N GLU A 264 9.01 25.50 10.60
CA GLU A 264 10.34 25.12 11.07
C GLU A 264 11.41 25.93 10.32
N PRO A 265 12.34 26.59 11.03
CA PRO A 265 13.44 27.29 10.40
C PRO A 265 14.35 26.30 9.69
N ALA A 266 14.91 26.73 8.57
CA ALA A 266 15.93 25.96 7.90
C ALA A 266 17.22 25.98 8.74
N PRO A 267 17.90 24.85 8.90
CA PRO A 267 17.52 23.49 8.48
C PRO A 267 16.62 22.77 9.51
N ALA A 268 15.50 22.23 9.03
CA ALA A 268 14.47 21.66 9.89
C ALA A 268 14.91 20.37 10.64
N PRO A 269 14.55 20.21 11.92
CA PRO A 269 14.81 18.99 12.70
C PRO A 269 13.80 17.88 12.37
N PHE A 270 14.21 16.61 12.56
CA PHE A 270 13.32 15.45 12.51
C PHE A 270 12.89 15.03 13.91
N THR A 271 11.59 14.82 14.15
CA THR A 271 11.07 14.48 15.49
C THR A 271 10.95 12.98 15.67
N VAL A 272 11.97 12.37 16.30
CA VAL A 272 12.04 10.90 16.48
C VAL A 272 11.02 10.39 17.49
N PHE A 273 10.79 11.15 18.55
CA PHE A 273 9.90 10.77 19.65
C PHE A 273 9.24 12.03 20.21
N GLY A 274 8.00 11.88 20.70
CA GLY A 274 7.25 12.95 21.33
C GLY A 274 5.79 12.55 21.53
N PHE A 275 5.06 13.34 22.30
CA PHE A 275 3.60 13.19 22.48
C PHE A 275 2.90 14.45 21.93
N PRO A 276 2.42 14.41 20.68
CA PRO A 276 1.71 15.54 20.09
C PRO A 276 0.40 15.83 20.84
N ASP A 277 0.23 17.06 21.31
CA ASP A 277 -1.01 17.58 21.88
C ASP A 277 -1.63 18.60 20.93
N GLN A 278 -2.70 18.19 20.26
CA GLN A 278 -3.39 19.00 19.26
C GLN A 278 -4.22 20.13 19.87
N ALA A 279 -4.65 20.00 21.13
CA ALA A 279 -5.39 21.06 21.80
C ALA A 279 -4.44 22.19 22.23
N ALA A 280 -3.27 21.82 22.76
CA ALA A 280 -2.23 22.78 23.13
C ALA A 280 -1.39 23.28 21.93
N ARG A 281 -1.46 22.58 20.78
CA ARG A 281 -0.62 22.82 19.58
C ARG A 281 0.88 22.75 19.91
N GLU A 282 1.26 21.76 20.70
CA GLU A 282 2.65 21.52 21.07
C GLU A 282 2.96 20.02 21.12
N THR A 283 4.25 19.67 21.05
CA THR A 283 4.70 18.27 21.17
C THR A 283 5.49 18.11 22.47
N HIS A 284 4.91 17.40 23.42
CA HIS A 284 5.53 17.16 24.73
C HIS A 284 6.68 16.15 24.63
N TYR A 285 7.74 16.36 25.41
CA TYR A 285 8.90 15.46 25.51
C TYR A 285 9.55 15.12 24.16
N ALA A 286 9.58 16.09 23.24
CA ALA A 286 10.10 15.89 21.90
C ALA A 286 11.61 15.62 21.89
N VAL A 287 12.02 14.60 21.13
CA VAL A 287 13.42 14.26 20.86
C VAL A 287 13.68 14.48 19.38
N HIS A 288 14.57 15.42 19.09
CA HIS A 288 14.88 15.84 17.73
C HIS A 288 16.24 15.32 17.26
N ILE A 289 16.32 14.95 15.98
CA ILE A 289 17.60 14.83 15.25
C ILE A 289 17.76 16.11 14.43
N PRO A 290 18.78 16.95 14.74
CA PRO A 290 19.02 18.18 13.99
C PRO A 290 19.27 17.90 12.50
N PHE A 291 18.86 18.83 11.62
CA PHE A 291 19.11 18.83 10.18
C PHE A 291 18.46 17.71 9.36
N ALA A 292 18.05 16.60 9.98
CA ALA A 292 17.60 15.42 9.26
C ALA A 292 16.38 15.70 8.37
N MET A 293 15.39 16.46 8.87
CA MET A 293 14.18 16.77 8.10
C MET A 293 14.44 17.73 6.93
N GLY A 294 15.39 18.67 7.06
CA GLY A 294 15.84 19.47 5.92
C GLY A 294 16.46 18.61 4.81
N LEU A 295 17.31 17.63 5.18
CA LEU A 295 17.97 16.76 4.21
C LEU A 295 17.00 15.78 3.51
N ILE A 296 16.09 15.15 4.25
CA ILE A 296 15.15 14.17 3.67
C ILE A 296 13.92 14.86 3.06
N GLY A 297 13.44 15.94 3.67
CA GLY A 297 12.21 16.62 3.29
C GLY A 297 12.40 17.65 2.18
N THR A 298 13.45 18.48 2.22
CA THR A 298 13.61 19.56 1.20
C THR A 298 14.81 19.35 0.29
N ARG A 299 15.66 18.34 0.57
CA ARG A 299 16.99 18.18 -0.05
C ARG A 299 17.85 19.44 0.10
N SER A 300 17.59 20.27 1.11
CA SER A 300 18.29 21.53 1.32
C SER A 300 18.54 21.83 2.80
N LEU A 301 19.50 22.73 3.05
CA LEU A 301 19.83 23.25 4.37
C LEU A 301 19.29 24.67 4.61
N ASP A 302 18.74 25.31 3.58
CA ASP A 302 18.30 26.72 3.59
C ASP A 302 16.79 26.91 3.40
N THR A 303 16.06 25.82 3.09
CA THR A 303 14.63 25.86 2.78
C THR A 303 13.80 25.58 4.02
N GLN A 304 12.94 26.53 4.39
CA GLN A 304 12.00 26.38 5.50
C GLN A 304 10.87 25.40 5.13
N ILE A 305 10.30 24.74 6.14
CA ILE A 305 9.17 23.83 5.94
C ILE A 305 7.94 24.42 6.66
N PRO A 306 6.83 24.69 5.95
CA PRO A 306 5.65 25.30 6.53
C PRO A 306 5.03 24.37 7.58
N GLY A 307 4.67 24.95 8.73
CA GLY A 307 4.00 24.24 9.82
C GLY A 307 2.47 24.26 9.68
N ILE A 308 1.79 23.59 10.59
CA ILE A 308 0.33 23.49 10.63
C ILE A 308 -0.32 24.87 10.71
N ALA A 309 0.20 25.80 11.53
CA ALA A 309 -0.38 27.13 11.68
C ALA A 309 -0.41 27.92 10.36
N GLU A 310 0.70 27.92 9.61
CA GLU A 310 0.80 28.60 8.31
C GLU A 310 -0.12 27.94 7.27
N LEU A 311 -0.15 26.60 7.23
CA LEU A 311 -0.98 25.86 6.28
C LEU A 311 -2.49 26.06 6.55
N VAL A 312 -2.90 26.17 7.81
CA VAL A 312 -4.29 26.51 8.17
C VAL A 312 -4.63 27.94 7.72
N ALA A 313 -3.70 28.89 7.86
CA ALA A 313 -3.92 30.25 7.36
C ALA A 313 -4.08 30.26 5.83
N GLN A 314 -3.20 29.57 5.11
CA GLN A 314 -3.30 29.40 3.66
C GLN A 314 -4.62 28.73 3.25
N ALA A 315 -5.07 27.70 3.98
CA ALA A 315 -6.36 27.07 3.74
C ALA A 315 -7.53 28.06 3.90
N GLY A 316 -7.46 28.97 4.89
CA GLY A 316 -8.46 30.04 5.05
C GLY A 316 -8.54 30.96 3.83
N ASP A 317 -7.40 31.35 3.27
CA ASP A 317 -7.35 32.18 2.06
C ASP A 317 -7.88 31.43 0.82
N ARG A 318 -7.54 30.14 0.71
CA ARG A 318 -8.09 29.27 -0.35
C ARG A 318 -9.59 29.07 -0.22
N ILE A 319 -10.13 28.98 0.99
CA ILE A 319 -11.59 28.93 1.20
C ILE A 319 -12.24 30.22 0.66
N ARG A 320 -11.66 31.40 0.96
CA ARG A 320 -12.19 32.68 0.45
C ARG A 320 -12.10 32.78 -1.07
N SER A 321 -11.00 32.35 -1.67
CA SER A 321 -10.84 32.22 -3.13
C SER A 321 -11.88 31.26 -3.72
N GLY A 322 -12.08 30.10 -3.09
CA GLY A 322 -13.07 29.12 -3.50
C GLY A 322 -14.51 29.63 -3.43
N LEU A 323 -14.85 30.54 -2.51
CA LEU A 323 -16.18 31.15 -2.43
C LEU A 323 -16.49 31.99 -3.67
N VAL A 324 -15.49 32.71 -4.20
CA VAL A 324 -15.60 33.43 -5.48
C VAL A 324 -15.87 32.44 -6.62
N ALA A 325 -15.16 31.31 -6.65
CA ALA A 325 -15.40 30.26 -7.64
C ALA A 325 -16.81 29.65 -7.50
N TYR A 326 -17.27 29.41 -6.26
CA TYR A 326 -18.57 28.82 -6.00
C TYR A 326 -19.72 29.74 -6.41
N ASP A 327 -19.61 31.04 -6.16
CA ASP A 327 -20.62 32.01 -6.58
C ASP A 327 -20.69 32.11 -8.12
N ALA A 328 -19.54 32.25 -8.78
CA ALA A 328 -19.46 32.22 -10.24
C ALA A 328 -20.00 30.90 -10.82
N LEU A 329 -19.78 29.76 -10.14
CA LEU A 329 -20.34 28.47 -10.52
C LEU A 329 -21.88 28.46 -10.45
N MET A 330 -22.48 29.06 -9.43
CA MET A 330 -23.94 29.14 -9.33
C MET A 330 -24.53 29.96 -10.49
N ASP A 331 -23.87 31.05 -10.87
CA ASP A 331 -24.26 31.86 -12.02
C ASP A 331 -24.09 31.09 -13.35
N VAL A 332 -22.96 30.41 -13.55
CA VAL A 332 -22.71 29.57 -14.73
C VAL A 332 -23.78 28.47 -14.85
N ARG A 333 -24.20 27.88 -13.73
CA ARG A 333 -25.25 26.85 -13.73
C ARG A 333 -26.63 27.42 -14.05
N ALA A 334 -26.94 28.61 -13.54
CA ALA A 334 -28.22 29.26 -13.78
C ALA A 334 -28.35 29.76 -15.23
N LEU A 335 -27.29 30.37 -15.76
CA LEU A 335 -27.30 31.01 -17.08
C LEU A 335 -26.86 30.08 -18.22
N ARG A 336 -26.09 29.02 -17.92
CA ARG A 336 -25.60 28.02 -18.88
C ARG A 336 -24.92 28.68 -20.09
N GLU A 337 -25.48 28.53 -21.29
CA GLU A 337 -24.93 29.12 -22.51
C GLU A 337 -25.01 30.66 -22.53
N ALA A 338 -25.89 31.26 -21.73
CA ALA A 338 -26.03 32.71 -21.62
C ALA A 338 -25.08 33.33 -20.57
N THR A 339 -24.14 32.55 -20.02
CA THR A 339 -23.20 33.03 -19.00
C THR A 339 -22.26 34.10 -19.58
N PRO A 340 -22.12 35.28 -18.95
CA PRO A 340 -21.17 36.29 -19.38
C PRO A 340 -19.73 35.77 -19.41
N ALA A 341 -18.95 36.22 -20.40
CA ALA A 341 -17.54 35.83 -20.53
C ALA A 341 -16.72 36.20 -19.28
N GLU A 342 -17.06 37.31 -18.61
CA GLU A 342 -16.42 37.75 -17.37
C GLU A 342 -16.65 36.76 -16.23
N THR A 343 -17.89 36.32 -16.00
CA THR A 343 -18.22 35.32 -14.97
C THR A 343 -17.48 34.00 -15.21
N ARG A 344 -17.35 33.57 -16.47
CA ARG A 344 -16.57 32.38 -16.81
C ARG A 344 -15.08 32.58 -16.54
N ALA A 345 -14.51 33.73 -16.88
CA ALA A 345 -13.12 34.04 -16.56
C ALA A 345 -12.85 34.10 -15.05
N THR A 346 -13.79 34.65 -14.26
CA THR A 346 -13.73 34.64 -12.80
C THR A 346 -13.77 33.21 -12.25
N PHE A 347 -14.66 32.37 -12.77
CA PHE A 347 -14.71 30.96 -12.40
C PHE A 347 -13.37 30.28 -12.69
N ASP A 348 -12.86 30.39 -13.91
CA ASP A 348 -11.63 29.73 -14.35
C ASP A 348 -10.41 30.18 -13.51
N ALA A 349 -10.35 31.45 -13.11
CA ALA A 349 -9.28 31.98 -12.28
C ALA A 349 -9.24 31.43 -10.85
N HIS A 350 -10.40 31.01 -10.31
CA HIS A 350 -10.53 30.54 -8.93
C HIS A 350 -10.93 29.05 -8.82
N ALA A 351 -11.16 28.36 -9.95
CA ALA A 351 -11.66 26.98 -9.99
C ALA A 351 -10.76 25.99 -9.22
N GLY A 352 -9.45 26.24 -9.18
CA GLY A 352 -8.48 25.42 -8.42
C GLY A 352 -8.70 25.39 -6.91
N ASP A 353 -9.47 26.34 -6.36
CA ASP A 353 -9.81 26.43 -4.95
C ASP A 353 -11.27 26.08 -4.64
N LEU A 354 -12.07 25.70 -5.66
CA LEU A 354 -13.48 25.35 -5.49
C LEU A 354 -13.70 24.26 -4.42
N GLY A 355 -12.78 23.28 -4.34
CA GLY A 355 -12.83 22.23 -3.33
C GLY A 355 -12.76 22.75 -1.88
N PHE A 356 -12.06 23.86 -1.64
CA PHE A 356 -11.96 24.49 -0.32
C PHE A 356 -13.27 25.14 0.10
N ALA A 357 -14.01 25.76 -0.83
CA ALA A 357 -15.35 26.25 -0.51
C ALA A 357 -16.32 25.13 -0.11
N PHE A 358 -16.15 23.92 -0.68
CA PHE A 358 -16.99 22.78 -0.29
C PHE A 358 -16.75 22.29 1.15
N LEU A 359 -15.63 22.63 1.80
CA LEU A 359 -15.44 22.33 3.23
C LEU A 359 -16.49 23.04 4.10
N LEU A 360 -16.97 24.21 3.67
CA LEU A 360 -18.01 24.98 4.37
C LEU A 360 -19.35 24.27 4.39
N LYS A 361 -19.60 23.31 3.48
CA LYS A 361 -20.84 22.53 3.45
C LYS A 361 -21.08 21.64 4.67
N LYS A 362 -20.06 21.46 5.52
CA LYS A 362 -20.20 20.84 6.83
C LYS A 362 -20.94 21.75 7.84
N TYR A 363 -20.92 23.07 7.61
CA TYR A 363 -21.38 24.09 8.54
C TYR A 363 -22.60 24.89 8.05
N VAL A 364 -22.71 25.09 6.73
CA VAL A 364 -23.78 25.85 6.08
C VAL A 364 -24.24 25.15 4.81
N ASP A 365 -25.52 25.25 4.48
CA ASP A 365 -26.07 24.62 3.26
C ASP A 365 -25.55 25.32 1.99
N ASP A 366 -25.54 26.65 1.98
CA ASP A 366 -24.90 27.47 0.95
C ASP A 366 -23.59 28.05 1.49
N PRO A 367 -22.42 27.65 0.94
CA PRO A 367 -21.13 28.22 1.30
C PRO A 367 -21.07 29.76 1.28
N ARG A 368 -21.86 30.42 0.43
CA ARG A 368 -21.87 31.88 0.31
C ARG A 368 -22.38 32.61 1.55
N ASP A 369 -23.16 31.92 2.38
CA ASP A 369 -23.69 32.43 3.64
C ASP A 369 -22.72 32.20 4.83
N ALA A 370 -21.53 31.66 4.58
CA ALA A 370 -20.57 31.35 5.62
C ALA A 370 -20.03 32.61 6.32
N THR A 371 -19.99 32.56 7.65
CA THR A 371 -19.34 33.58 8.48
C THR A 371 -17.83 33.37 8.55
N GLU A 372 -17.06 34.42 8.86
CA GLU A 372 -15.61 34.31 9.09
C GLU A 372 -15.24 33.28 10.17
N ALA A 373 -16.10 33.11 11.18
CA ALA A 373 -15.92 32.06 12.19
C ALA A 373 -16.02 30.65 11.60
N GLN A 374 -16.97 30.42 10.69
CA GLN A 374 -17.13 29.14 9.99
C GLN A 374 -15.99 28.89 9.00
N ILE A 375 -15.47 29.94 8.34
CA ILE A 375 -14.27 29.85 7.51
C ILE A 375 -13.06 29.41 8.35
N ALA A 376 -12.86 30.00 9.53
CA ALA A 376 -11.79 29.61 10.44
C ALA A 376 -11.94 28.16 10.94
N LEU A 377 -13.17 27.70 11.22
CA LEU A 377 -13.44 26.31 11.59
C LEU A 377 -13.15 25.34 10.45
N ALA A 378 -13.61 25.64 9.22
CA ALA A 378 -13.33 24.83 8.04
C ALA A 378 -11.85 24.79 7.67
N ALA A 379 -11.13 25.90 7.85
CA ALA A 379 -9.67 25.92 7.70
C ALA A 379 -8.99 25.02 8.75
N GLY A 380 -9.45 25.05 10.01
CA GLY A 380 -8.95 24.17 11.07
C GLY A 380 -9.21 22.68 10.81
N ASP A 381 -10.34 22.34 10.20
CA ASP A 381 -10.69 20.96 9.80
C ASP A 381 -9.75 20.37 8.74
N THR A 382 -8.94 21.19 8.07
CA THR A 382 -7.92 20.69 7.13
C THR A 382 -6.80 19.92 7.82
N VAL A 383 -6.65 20.07 9.14
CA VAL A 383 -5.63 19.37 9.93
C VAL A 383 -6.14 17.98 10.32
N PRO A 384 -5.59 16.88 9.78
CA PRO A 384 -5.92 15.55 10.27
C PRO A 384 -5.46 15.38 11.72
N THR A 385 -6.02 14.40 12.43
CA THR A 385 -5.60 14.14 13.81
C THR A 385 -4.11 13.77 13.83
N VAL A 386 -3.30 14.52 14.60
CA VAL A 386 -1.83 14.50 14.50
C VAL A 386 -1.23 13.28 15.20
N TRP A 387 -1.64 13.00 16.44
CA TRP A 387 -0.99 11.95 17.25
C TRP A 387 -1.01 10.53 16.62
N PRO A 388 -2.08 10.05 15.94
CA PRO A 388 -2.08 8.73 15.32
C PRO A 388 -1.14 8.69 14.11
N LEU A 389 -1.12 9.76 13.31
CA LEU A 389 -0.24 9.88 12.14
C LEU A 389 1.23 9.89 12.55
N PHE A 390 1.55 10.68 13.58
CA PHE A 390 2.88 10.74 14.16
C PHE A 390 3.36 9.33 14.52
N TRP A 391 2.63 8.60 15.37
CA TRP A 391 3.06 7.28 15.85
C TRP A 391 3.05 6.18 14.78
N ALA A 392 2.04 6.16 13.91
CA ALA A 392 1.98 5.21 12.81
C ALA A 392 3.21 5.33 11.90
N PHE A 393 3.62 6.57 11.58
CA PHE A 393 4.83 6.83 10.80
C PHE A 393 6.10 6.33 11.50
N ARG A 394 6.29 6.60 12.80
CA ARG A 394 7.49 6.15 13.54
C ARG A 394 7.59 4.63 13.58
N VAL A 395 6.48 3.95 13.88
CA VAL A 395 6.45 2.48 13.92
C VAL A 395 6.78 1.90 12.55
N MET A 396 6.18 2.43 11.48
CA MET A 396 6.46 2.02 10.10
C MET A 396 7.96 2.17 9.76
N VAL A 397 8.54 3.35 10.01
CA VAL A 397 9.95 3.63 9.71
C VAL A 397 10.89 2.73 10.53
N ALA A 398 10.62 2.57 11.83
CA ALA A 398 11.40 1.70 12.71
C ALA A 398 11.39 0.24 12.23
N LEU A 399 10.23 -0.26 11.80
CA LEU A 399 10.10 -1.60 11.22
C LEU A 399 10.82 -1.71 9.87
N GLY A 400 10.77 -0.68 9.03
CA GLY A 400 11.52 -0.61 7.77
C GLY A 400 13.03 -0.87 7.97
N PHE A 401 13.64 -0.14 8.91
CA PHE A 401 15.06 -0.37 9.26
C PHE A 401 15.30 -1.73 9.92
N ALA A 402 14.37 -2.22 10.74
CA ALA A 402 14.45 -3.56 11.33
C ALA A 402 14.42 -4.67 10.27
N PHE A 403 13.66 -4.51 9.19
CA PHE A 403 13.65 -5.45 8.06
C PHE A 403 14.99 -5.48 7.34
N ILE A 404 15.60 -4.32 7.08
CA ILE A 404 16.95 -4.25 6.48
C ILE A 404 17.96 -5.00 7.36
N ALA A 405 18.00 -4.68 8.65
CA ALA A 405 18.93 -5.31 9.58
C ALA A 405 18.73 -6.84 9.65
N THR A 406 17.48 -7.29 9.72
CA THR A 406 17.14 -8.72 9.77
C THR A 406 17.55 -9.42 8.47
N MET A 407 17.17 -8.88 7.32
CA MET A 407 17.48 -9.47 6.01
C MET A 407 18.98 -9.47 5.73
N ALA A 408 19.69 -8.39 6.06
CA ALA A 408 21.14 -8.30 5.92
C ALA A 408 21.85 -9.36 6.76
N TYR A 409 21.42 -9.56 8.01
CA TYR A 409 21.96 -10.61 8.87
C TYR A 409 21.77 -12.01 8.26
N PHE A 410 20.54 -12.34 7.85
CA PHE A 410 20.25 -13.67 7.27
C PHE A 410 20.94 -13.88 5.93
N PHE A 411 21.05 -12.83 5.11
CA PHE A 411 21.78 -12.87 3.85
C PHE A 411 23.27 -13.13 4.09
N TRP A 412 23.89 -12.40 5.03
CA TRP A 412 25.29 -12.62 5.39
C TRP A 412 25.54 -14.04 5.89
N ARG A 413 24.68 -14.57 6.75
CA ARG A 413 24.79 -15.95 7.25
C ARG A 413 24.60 -17.00 6.15
N ALA A 414 23.67 -16.76 5.22
CA ALA A 414 23.40 -17.64 4.10
C ALA A 414 24.59 -17.70 3.13
N SER A 415 25.17 -16.54 2.81
CA SER A 415 26.24 -16.40 1.81
C SER A 415 27.62 -16.74 2.36
N PHE A 416 27.95 -16.33 3.59
CA PHE A 416 29.32 -16.36 4.10
C PHE A 416 29.54 -17.27 5.32
N CYS A 417 28.47 -17.71 6.00
CA CYS A 417 28.58 -18.55 7.21
C CYS A 417 28.08 -19.98 7.01
N GLY A 418 28.14 -20.49 5.77
CA GLY A 418 27.72 -21.85 5.43
C GLY A 418 26.26 -22.13 5.75
N MET A 419 25.38 -21.11 5.66
CA MET A 419 23.95 -21.19 5.98
C MET A 419 23.66 -21.69 7.40
N ARG A 420 24.58 -21.50 8.35
CA ARG A 420 24.36 -21.85 9.76
C ARG A 420 23.60 -20.72 10.44
N PHE A 421 22.47 -21.00 11.07
CA PHE A 421 21.65 -20.00 11.75
C PHE A 421 21.51 -20.35 13.24
N PRO A 422 21.88 -19.46 14.18
CA PRO A 422 21.77 -19.73 15.60
C PRO A 422 20.30 -19.66 16.04
N ARG A 423 19.93 -20.42 17.08
CA ARG A 423 18.53 -20.52 17.53
C ARG A 423 17.87 -19.17 17.86
N PRO A 424 18.54 -18.19 18.50
CA PRO A 424 17.94 -16.88 18.75
C PRO A 424 17.57 -16.13 17.46
N ALA A 425 18.40 -16.20 16.43
CA ALA A 425 18.08 -15.59 15.14
C ALA A 425 16.87 -16.26 14.48
N LEU A 426 16.77 -17.58 14.57
CA LEU A 426 15.60 -18.30 14.04
C LEU A 426 14.31 -17.92 14.77
N TRP A 427 14.34 -17.75 16.09
CA TRP A 427 13.20 -17.24 16.85
C TRP A 427 12.85 -15.80 16.46
N LEU A 428 13.85 -14.93 16.25
CA LEU A 428 13.63 -13.58 15.73
C LEU A 428 12.91 -13.61 14.38
N ALA A 429 13.36 -14.45 13.43
CA ALA A 429 12.70 -14.58 12.13
C ALA A 429 11.23 -15.01 12.24
N VAL A 430 10.90 -15.91 13.18
CA VAL A 430 9.50 -16.32 13.43
C VAL A 430 8.71 -15.17 14.06
N ALA A 431 9.27 -14.47 15.04
CA ALA A 431 8.62 -13.33 15.70
C ALA A 431 8.42 -12.12 14.76
N MET A 432 9.25 -12.01 13.71
CA MET A 432 9.15 -10.96 12.70
C MET A 432 8.01 -11.19 11.69
N ILE A 433 7.39 -12.38 11.65
CA ILE A 433 6.32 -12.68 10.69
C ILE A 433 5.23 -11.60 10.67
N PRO A 434 4.57 -11.21 11.77
CA PRO A 434 3.49 -10.20 11.72
C PRO A 434 3.98 -8.77 11.41
N ALA A 435 5.26 -8.47 11.54
CA ALA A 435 5.77 -7.10 11.51
C ALA A 435 5.55 -6.38 10.15
N PRO A 436 5.76 -6.99 8.97
CA PRO A 436 5.48 -6.35 7.69
C PRO A 436 4.02 -5.98 7.50
N TRP A 437 3.09 -6.81 7.97
CA TRP A 437 1.66 -6.48 7.95
C TRP A 437 1.38 -5.25 8.81
N ILE A 438 1.92 -5.20 10.03
CA ILE A 438 1.77 -4.02 10.90
C ILE A 438 2.34 -2.77 10.23
N ALA A 439 3.54 -2.86 9.63
CA ALA A 439 4.16 -1.72 8.94
C ALA A 439 3.32 -1.28 7.73
N ALA A 440 2.80 -2.22 6.95
CA ALA A 440 1.96 -1.94 5.78
C ALA A 440 0.64 -1.26 6.16
N GLU A 441 -0.07 -1.76 7.18
CA GLU A 441 -1.31 -1.15 7.66
C GLU A 441 -1.08 0.25 8.23
N MET A 442 0.02 0.45 8.98
CA MET A 442 0.41 1.78 9.47
C MET A 442 0.77 2.72 8.32
N GLY A 443 1.46 2.23 7.28
CA GLY A 443 1.79 3.01 6.09
C GLY A 443 0.55 3.45 5.30
N TRP A 444 -0.41 2.54 5.08
CA TRP A 444 -1.69 2.88 4.47
C TRP A 444 -2.50 3.84 5.32
N PHE A 445 -2.51 3.64 6.64
CA PHE A 445 -3.15 4.58 7.55
C PHE A 445 -2.54 5.98 7.43
N VAL A 446 -1.20 6.11 7.44
CA VAL A 446 -0.51 7.40 7.24
C VAL A 446 -0.88 8.02 5.88
N ALA A 447 -0.88 7.23 4.81
CA ALA A 447 -1.17 7.72 3.48
C ALA A 447 -2.64 8.17 3.29
N GLU A 448 -3.60 7.44 3.84
CA GLU A 448 -5.02 7.66 3.57
C GLU A 448 -5.70 8.50 4.66
N PHE A 449 -5.39 8.27 5.94
CA PHE A 449 -5.86 9.12 7.03
C PHE A 449 -5.18 10.50 6.98
N GLY A 450 -3.91 10.57 6.55
CA GLY A 450 -3.21 11.83 6.36
C GLY A 450 -3.71 12.67 5.19
N ARG A 451 -4.58 12.13 4.32
CA ARG A 451 -5.28 12.89 3.26
C ARG A 451 -6.55 13.56 3.78
N GLN A 452 -7.06 13.17 4.96
CA GLN A 452 -8.23 13.81 5.53
C GLN A 452 -8.00 15.32 5.71
N PRO A 453 -9.00 16.16 5.40
CA PRO A 453 -10.43 15.87 5.21
C PRO A 453 -10.85 15.56 3.76
N TRP A 454 -9.90 15.23 2.88
CA TRP A 454 -10.14 15.05 1.45
C TRP A 454 -10.30 13.59 1.02
N THR A 455 -11.26 13.33 0.14
CA THR A 455 -11.29 12.09 -0.65
C THR A 455 -10.37 12.24 -1.86
N VAL A 456 -10.44 13.38 -2.54
CA VAL A 456 -9.48 13.81 -3.58
C VAL A 456 -8.88 15.12 -3.11
N ASP A 457 -7.56 15.14 -2.93
CA ASP A 457 -6.85 16.23 -2.25
C ASP A 457 -7.14 17.59 -2.90
N GLY A 458 -7.55 18.57 -2.09
CA GLY A 458 -7.91 19.92 -2.54
C GLY A 458 -9.15 20.05 -3.44
N VAL A 459 -9.76 18.94 -3.87
CA VAL A 459 -10.84 18.93 -4.88
C VAL A 459 -12.18 18.50 -4.28
N LEU A 460 -12.20 17.35 -3.57
CA LEU A 460 -13.45 16.76 -3.08
C LEU A 460 -13.33 16.37 -1.59
N PRO A 461 -14.02 17.10 -0.69
CA PRO A 461 -14.10 16.73 0.72
C PRO A 461 -14.78 15.38 0.97
N THR A 462 -14.32 14.66 1.99
CA THR A 462 -14.88 13.36 2.36
C THR A 462 -16.34 13.44 2.78
N ALA A 463 -16.76 14.52 3.45
CA ALA A 463 -18.15 14.71 3.86
C ALA A 463 -19.14 14.77 2.67
N MET A 464 -18.69 15.20 1.49
CA MET A 464 -19.53 15.25 0.29
C MET A 464 -19.46 13.96 -0.56
N SER A 465 -18.51 13.08 -0.30
CA SER A 465 -18.21 11.94 -1.18
C SER A 465 -19.17 10.76 -1.01
N VAL A 466 -19.85 10.69 0.14
CA VAL A 466 -20.65 9.53 0.56
C VAL A 466 -22.00 9.47 -0.13
N SER A 467 -22.53 8.25 -0.27
CA SER A 467 -23.90 8.02 -0.73
C SER A 467 -24.95 8.47 0.30
N HIS A 468 -26.14 8.85 -0.17
CA HIS A 468 -27.30 9.12 0.67
C HIS A 468 -27.95 7.82 1.19
N LEU A 469 -27.27 7.12 2.11
CA LEU A 469 -27.74 5.88 2.73
C LEU A 469 -28.22 6.11 4.17
N SER A 470 -29.05 5.22 4.69
CA SER A 470 -29.41 5.27 6.11
C SER A 470 -28.27 4.73 7.00
N VAL A 471 -28.13 5.30 8.20
CA VAL A 471 -27.19 4.82 9.23
C VAL A 471 -27.38 3.33 9.51
N THR A 472 -28.63 2.86 9.54
CA THR A 472 -28.98 1.45 9.81
C THR A 472 -28.49 0.51 8.71
N GLU A 473 -28.72 0.83 7.43
CA GLU A 473 -28.24 0.01 6.31
C GLU A 473 -26.71 -0.11 6.33
N LEU A 474 -26.05 1.00 6.61
CA LEU A 474 -24.59 1.07 6.64
C LEU A 474 -23.99 0.32 7.83
N ALA A 475 -24.62 0.42 9.01
CA ALA A 475 -24.22 -0.34 10.19
C ALA A 475 -24.42 -1.86 10.00
N LEU A 476 -25.54 -2.26 9.39
CA LEU A 476 -25.81 -3.67 9.08
C LEU A 476 -24.83 -4.24 8.07
N THR A 477 -24.54 -3.50 6.99
CA THR A 477 -23.56 -3.93 5.98
C THR A 477 -22.14 -3.95 6.54
N LEU A 478 -21.76 -2.97 7.36
CA LEU A 478 -20.48 -3.00 8.10
C LEU A 478 -20.37 -4.24 8.98
N ALA A 479 -21.39 -4.52 9.80
CA ALA A 479 -21.40 -5.72 10.66
C ALA A 479 -21.30 -7.01 9.82
N GLY A 480 -22.01 -7.06 8.70
CA GLY A 480 -21.95 -8.16 7.73
C GLY A 480 -20.53 -8.36 7.16
N PHE A 481 -19.88 -7.29 6.70
CA PHE A 481 -18.51 -7.35 6.18
C PHE A 481 -17.51 -7.78 7.25
N VAL A 482 -17.59 -7.19 8.46
CA VAL A 482 -16.70 -7.56 9.57
C VAL A 482 -16.87 -9.03 9.92
N ALA A 483 -18.10 -9.53 10.06
CA ALA A 483 -18.35 -10.94 10.35
C ALA A 483 -17.84 -11.86 9.24
N PHE A 484 -18.17 -11.56 7.98
CA PHE A 484 -17.78 -12.36 6.83
C PHE A 484 -16.25 -12.43 6.68
N TYR A 485 -15.56 -11.29 6.76
CA TYR A 485 -14.11 -11.24 6.63
C TYR A 485 -13.37 -11.84 7.81
N THR A 486 -13.90 -11.72 9.03
CA THR A 486 -13.34 -12.41 10.20
C THR A 486 -13.39 -13.93 9.99
N VAL A 487 -14.52 -14.47 9.50
CA VAL A 487 -14.64 -15.90 9.19
C VAL A 487 -13.66 -16.33 8.11
N LEU A 488 -13.58 -15.57 7.02
CA LEU A 488 -12.65 -15.83 5.92
C LEU A 488 -11.18 -15.81 6.38
N PHE A 489 -10.81 -14.82 7.19
CA PHE A 489 -9.47 -14.70 7.77
C PHE A 489 -9.13 -15.91 8.67
N VAL A 490 -10.08 -16.34 9.53
CA VAL A 490 -9.87 -17.52 10.39
C VAL A 490 -9.69 -18.79 9.56
N ILE A 491 -10.48 -18.98 8.49
CA ILE A 491 -10.35 -20.12 7.59
C ILE A 491 -8.99 -20.11 6.89
N GLU A 492 -8.58 -18.96 6.36
CA GLU A 492 -7.30 -18.79 5.66
C GLU A 492 -6.12 -19.10 6.60
N MET A 493 -6.09 -18.50 7.80
CA MET A 493 -5.04 -18.75 8.78
C MET A 493 -4.98 -20.22 9.20
N ALA A 494 -6.14 -20.87 9.37
CA ALA A 494 -6.22 -22.29 9.66
C ALA A 494 -5.63 -23.14 8.52
N LEU A 495 -5.91 -22.80 7.25
CA LEU A 495 -5.35 -23.47 6.08
C LEU A 495 -3.85 -23.22 5.95
N MET A 496 -3.39 -21.98 6.09
CA MET A 496 -1.97 -21.62 6.07
C MET A 496 -1.19 -22.42 7.10
N LEU A 497 -1.63 -22.40 8.37
CA LEU A 497 -1.00 -23.17 9.44
C LEU A 497 -1.05 -24.68 9.20
N LYS A 498 -2.15 -25.20 8.65
CA LYS A 498 -2.28 -26.62 8.29
C LYS A 498 -1.24 -27.03 7.25
N PHE A 499 -1.09 -26.27 6.17
CA PHE A 499 -0.15 -26.60 5.09
C PHE A 499 1.31 -26.34 5.49
N ILE A 500 1.58 -25.32 6.30
CA ILE A 500 2.90 -25.10 6.92
C ILE A 500 3.25 -26.28 7.85
N ARG A 501 2.34 -26.73 8.71
CA ARG A 501 2.61 -27.88 9.60
C ARG A 501 2.82 -29.17 8.82
N LYS A 502 2.11 -29.36 7.71
CA LYS A 502 2.25 -30.52 6.82
C LYS A 502 3.62 -30.52 6.12
N GLY A 503 4.12 -29.35 5.70
CA GLY A 503 5.37 -29.22 4.95
C GLY A 503 5.24 -29.66 3.49
N PRO A 504 6.37 -29.74 2.75
CA PRO A 504 6.38 -30.20 1.36
C PRO A 504 5.88 -31.65 1.27
N TYR A 505 4.80 -31.88 0.52
CA TYR A 505 4.25 -33.21 0.25
C TYR A 505 4.23 -33.57 -1.24
N LEU A 506 4.53 -32.60 -2.11
CA LEU A 506 4.65 -32.79 -3.56
C LEU A 506 6.12 -33.04 -3.94
N ASP A 507 6.35 -33.90 -4.93
CA ASP A 507 7.67 -34.25 -5.49
C ASP A 507 8.71 -34.73 -4.46
N VAL A 508 8.26 -35.26 -3.31
CA VAL A 508 9.13 -35.74 -2.22
C VAL A 508 9.94 -36.95 -2.67
N ALA A 509 9.28 -38.00 -3.17
CA ALA A 509 9.94 -39.22 -3.63
C ALA A 509 10.91 -38.96 -4.79
N GLU A 510 10.54 -38.07 -5.73
CA GLU A 510 11.41 -37.66 -6.84
C GLU A 510 12.67 -36.95 -6.29
N THR A 511 12.49 -36.04 -5.34
CA THR A 511 13.60 -35.31 -4.73
C THR A 511 14.52 -36.23 -3.92
N GLU A 512 13.96 -37.18 -3.17
CA GLU A 512 14.73 -38.14 -2.36
C GLU A 512 15.52 -39.11 -3.24
N SER A 513 14.89 -39.67 -4.28
CA SER A 513 15.56 -40.58 -5.22
C SER A 513 16.71 -39.89 -5.97
N TRP A 514 16.52 -38.65 -6.43
CA TRP A 514 17.58 -37.87 -7.06
C TRP A 514 18.76 -37.62 -6.10
N ARG A 515 18.48 -37.35 -4.82
CA ARG A 515 19.51 -37.14 -3.80
C ARG A 515 20.29 -38.42 -3.52
N ALA A 516 19.59 -39.56 -3.39
CA ALA A 516 20.23 -40.86 -3.19
C ALA A 516 21.19 -41.17 -4.34
N ALA A 517 20.70 -41.08 -5.59
CA ALA A 517 21.52 -41.29 -6.78
C ALA A 517 22.74 -40.35 -6.85
N ARG A 518 22.58 -39.08 -6.46
CA ARG A 518 23.69 -38.12 -6.41
C ARG A 518 24.71 -38.46 -5.32
N ARG A 519 24.26 -38.87 -4.13
CA ARG A 519 25.14 -39.29 -3.04
C ARG A 519 25.96 -40.51 -3.46
N ASP A 520 25.32 -41.48 -4.10
CA ASP A 520 25.98 -42.72 -4.54
C ASP A 520 27.04 -42.44 -5.61
N ARG A 521 26.80 -41.47 -6.51
CA ARG A 521 27.81 -41.00 -7.49
C ARG A 521 28.99 -40.25 -6.86
N LEU A 522 28.80 -39.62 -5.71
CA LEU A 522 29.83 -38.83 -5.01
C LEU A 522 30.52 -39.63 -3.90
N ALA A 523 30.03 -40.83 -3.58
CA ALA A 523 30.71 -41.73 -2.66
C ALA A 523 32.08 -42.10 -3.25
N PRO A 524 33.16 -42.14 -2.45
CA PRO A 524 34.44 -42.63 -2.92
C PRO A 524 34.24 -44.04 -3.47
N SER A 525 34.75 -44.30 -4.68
CA SER A 525 34.87 -45.67 -5.20
C SER A 525 35.51 -46.51 -4.10
N ALA A 526 34.84 -47.57 -3.67
CA ALA A 526 35.46 -48.56 -2.81
C ALA A 526 36.67 -49.08 -3.57
N ILE A 527 37.86 -48.61 -3.20
CA ILE A 527 39.12 -49.19 -3.66
C ILE A 527 39.02 -50.65 -3.26
N ALA A 528 38.84 -51.53 -4.24
CA ALA A 528 38.96 -52.96 -4.04
C ALA A 528 40.36 -53.21 -3.50
N THR A 529 40.47 -53.45 -2.19
CA THR A 529 41.68 -54.05 -1.62
C THR A 529 41.91 -55.35 -2.38
N PRO A 530 43.08 -55.53 -3.03
CA PRO A 530 43.41 -56.81 -3.65
C PRO A 530 43.36 -57.89 -2.58
N ALA A 531 42.71 -59.01 -2.87
CA ALA A 531 42.76 -60.17 -1.99
C ALA A 531 44.23 -60.64 -1.85
N GLU A 532 44.71 -60.74 -0.61
CA GLU A 532 46.00 -61.35 -0.27
C GLU A 532 46.01 -62.86 -0.48
#